data_AF-A0A2E6ZEK3-F1
#
_entry.id   AF-A0A2E6ZEK3-F1
#
_cell.length_a   1.000
_cell.length_b   1.000
_cell.length_c   1.000
_cell.angle_alpha   90.00
_cell.angle_beta   90.00
_cell.angle_gamma   90.00
#
_symmetry.space_group_name_H-M   'P 1'
#
loop_
_entity.id
_entity.type
_entity.pdbx_description
1 polymer ?
#
loop_
_entity_poly.entity_id
_entity_poly.type
_entity_poly.pdbx_seq_one_letter_code
_entity_poly.pdbx_strand_id
1 'polypeptide(L)'
;MKVFSLYVAFVTAIVFSASCSDSSPEHEFCEAVAELQQIDALSLEVLPSDDLAVRGALTQTSAQAARVAREAPLEIRGDAEVVAAFLSALTYAIDTTDFDDDLERSAAIGATQQEFEGRLSESVANLSSYVARTCSPAPN
;
A
#
# COMPACT_ATOMS: atom_id res chain seq x y z
N MET A 1 14.77 -28.49 -14.88
CA MET A 1 13.74 -27.53 -15.32
C MET A 1 14.25 -26.14 -15.00
N LYS A 2 14.63 -25.41 -16.05
CA LYS A 2 15.25 -24.08 -16.04
C LYS A 2 14.24 -23.14 -16.71
N VAL A 3 13.37 -22.45 -15.96
CA VAL A 3 12.62 -21.31 -16.53
C VAL A 3 12.12 -20.27 -15.52
N PHE A 4 12.06 -20.52 -14.21
CA PHE A 4 11.44 -19.55 -13.27
C PHE A 4 12.41 -18.62 -12.52
N SER A 5 13.69 -18.59 -12.93
CA SER A 5 14.75 -17.88 -12.20
C SER A 5 15.22 -16.57 -12.88
N LEU A 6 14.33 -15.86 -13.57
CA LEU A 6 14.71 -14.66 -14.34
C LEU A 6 13.82 -13.42 -14.15
N TYR A 7 12.78 -13.47 -13.30
CA TYR A 7 11.89 -12.31 -13.07
C TYR A 7 12.13 -11.54 -11.76
N VAL A 8 12.97 -12.04 -10.85
CA VAL A 8 13.13 -11.46 -9.50
C VAL A 8 14.34 -10.53 -9.37
N ALA A 9 15.18 -10.40 -10.42
CA ALA A 9 16.48 -9.73 -10.30
C ALA A 9 16.53 -8.24 -10.70
N PHE A 10 15.41 -7.59 -11.03
CA PHE A 10 15.45 -6.22 -11.59
C PHE A 10 14.87 -5.10 -10.70
N VAL A 11 14.47 -5.37 -9.45
CA VAL A 11 13.85 -4.35 -8.58
C VAL A 11 14.67 -4.03 -7.32
N THR A 12 15.89 -4.56 -7.22
CA THR A 12 16.85 -4.12 -6.18
C THR A 12 17.87 -3.17 -6.78
N ALA A 13 17.45 -1.95 -7.07
CA ALA A 13 18.39 -0.87 -7.36
C ALA A 13 17.88 0.45 -6.79
N ILE A 14 18.66 0.90 -5.79
CA ILE A 14 18.83 2.29 -5.34
C ILE A 14 18.00 2.66 -4.11
N VAL A 15 18.59 2.26 -2.98
CA VAL A 15 18.45 2.90 -1.68
C VAL A 15 19.34 4.16 -1.66
N PHE A 16 18.79 5.25 -1.11
CA PHE A 16 19.42 6.52 -0.70
C PHE A 16 20.22 7.31 -1.76
N SER A 17 19.58 8.37 -2.28
CA SER A 17 20.31 9.56 -2.74
C SER A 17 19.59 10.85 -2.32
N ALA A 18 20.29 11.56 -1.42
CA ALA A 18 20.27 13.02 -1.22
C ALA A 18 18.93 13.70 -0.93
N SER A 19 18.77 13.98 0.36
CA SER A 19 18.07 15.16 0.87
C SER A 19 18.51 16.41 0.08
N CYS A 20 17.67 16.85 -0.83
CA CYS A 20 17.60 18.23 -1.27
C CYS A 20 16.23 18.71 -0.79
N SER A 21 16.25 19.62 0.18
CA SER A 21 15.08 20.30 0.73
C SER A 21 14.36 21.10 -0.35
N ASP A 22 13.58 20.41 -1.18
CA ASP A 22 12.59 21.01 -2.05
C ASP A 22 11.24 20.75 -1.39
N SER A 23 10.65 21.78 -0.78
CA SER A 23 9.34 21.71 -0.13
C SER A 23 8.21 21.69 -1.17
N SER A 24 8.39 20.94 -2.25
CA SER A 24 7.36 20.76 -3.26
C SER A 24 6.37 19.70 -2.74
N PRO A 25 5.06 19.87 -2.95
CA PRO A 25 4.05 18.88 -2.58
C PRO A 25 4.33 17.48 -3.14
N GLU A 26 5.07 17.40 -4.26
CA GLU A 26 5.52 16.16 -4.87
C GLU A 26 6.56 15.42 -4.02
N HIS A 27 7.45 16.14 -3.32
CA HIS A 27 8.43 15.53 -2.43
C HIS A 27 7.76 14.84 -1.23
N GLU A 28 6.81 15.50 -0.56
CA GLU A 28 6.08 14.92 0.59
C GLU A 28 5.26 13.69 0.18
N PHE A 29 4.65 13.73 -1.01
CA PHE A 29 3.96 12.58 -1.59
C PHE A 29 4.92 11.41 -1.84
N CYS A 30 6.05 11.65 -2.51
CA CYS A 30 7.00 10.59 -2.83
C CYS A 30 7.67 10.00 -1.58
N GLU A 31 7.95 10.82 -0.56
CA GLU A 31 8.40 10.35 0.75
C GLU A 31 7.34 9.44 1.41
N ALA A 32 6.08 9.87 1.44
CA ALA A 32 4.99 9.08 1.99
C ALA A 32 4.83 7.73 1.28
N VAL A 33 4.99 7.70 -0.04
CA VAL A 33 4.95 6.48 -0.85
C VAL A 33 6.14 5.57 -0.55
N ALA A 34 7.35 6.12 -0.41
CA ALA A 34 8.54 5.34 -0.07
C ALA A 34 8.43 4.70 1.32
N GLU A 35 7.88 5.42 2.30
CA GLU A 35 7.54 4.88 3.61
C GLU A 35 6.47 3.78 3.54
N LEU A 36 5.43 3.94 2.71
CA LEU A 36 4.40 2.92 2.50
C LEU A 36 5.01 1.64 1.92
N GLN A 37 5.93 1.75 0.96
CA GLN A 37 6.65 0.59 0.39
C GLN A 37 7.52 -0.13 1.42
N GLN A 38 8.13 0.60 2.36
CA GLN A 38 8.89 -0.01 3.46
C GLN A 38 7.97 -0.75 4.43
N ILE A 39 6.83 -0.17 4.79
CA ILE A 39 5.83 -0.80 5.65
C ILE A 39 5.26 -2.06 4.98
N ASP A 40 4.92 -1.98 3.70
CA ASP A 40 4.44 -3.13 2.91
C ASP A 40 5.47 -4.27 2.90
N ALA A 41 6.75 -3.96 2.65
CA ALA A 41 7.81 -4.95 2.67
C ALA A 41 7.96 -5.63 4.05
N LEU A 42 7.84 -4.88 5.14
CA LEU A 42 7.86 -5.44 6.50
C LEU A 42 6.61 -6.27 6.82
N SER A 43 5.46 -5.92 6.24
CA SER A 43 4.22 -6.68 6.44
C SER A 43 4.30 -8.10 5.89
N LEU A 44 5.17 -8.35 4.89
CA LEU A 44 5.41 -9.69 4.34
C LEU A 44 6.10 -10.64 5.33
N GLU A 45 6.72 -10.11 6.39
CA GLU A 45 7.35 -10.90 7.45
C GLU A 45 6.35 -11.34 8.52
N VAL A 46 5.12 -10.80 8.50
CA VAL A 46 4.07 -11.14 9.46
C VAL A 46 3.48 -12.51 9.15
N LEU A 47 3.51 -13.39 10.15
CA LEU A 47 2.84 -14.69 10.06
C LEU A 47 1.32 -14.51 10.10
N PRO A 48 0.56 -15.05 9.14
CA PRO A 48 -0.91 -14.93 9.15
C PRO A 48 -1.59 -15.56 10.38
N SER A 49 -0.88 -16.45 11.10
CA SER A 49 -1.36 -17.09 12.33
C SER A 49 -1.20 -16.22 13.59
N ASP A 50 -0.51 -15.08 13.50
CA ASP A 50 -0.34 -14.13 14.61
C ASP A 50 -1.31 -12.96 14.41
N ASP A 51 -2.53 -13.10 14.95
CA ASP A 51 -3.61 -12.11 14.77
C ASP A 51 -3.22 -10.70 15.20
N LEU A 52 -2.51 -10.58 16.33
CA LEU A 52 -2.09 -9.28 16.85
C LEU A 52 -1.08 -8.61 15.93
N ALA A 53 -0.14 -9.38 15.38
CA ALA A 53 0.81 -8.87 14.39
C ALA A 53 0.10 -8.47 13.08
N VAL A 54 -0.87 -9.25 12.60
CA VAL A 54 -1.67 -8.93 11.40
C VAL A 54 -2.44 -7.63 11.60
N ARG A 55 -3.16 -7.47 12.73
CA ARG A 55 -3.88 -6.23 13.08
C ARG A 55 -2.94 -5.03 13.15
N GLY A 56 -1.78 -5.19 13.78
CA GLY A 56 -0.77 -4.14 13.89
C GLY A 56 -0.24 -3.68 12.53
N ALA A 57 0.13 -4.64 11.66
CA ALA A 57 0.64 -4.34 10.33
C ALA A 57 -0.42 -3.68 9.43
N LEU A 58 -1.67 -4.14 9.48
CA LEU A 58 -2.77 -3.52 8.75
C LEU A 58 -3.07 -2.10 9.24
N THR A 59 -3.08 -1.88 10.55
CA THR A 59 -3.27 -0.55 11.14
C THR A 59 -2.18 0.42 10.67
N GLN A 60 -0.92 -0.02 10.70
CA GLN A 60 0.21 0.79 10.24
C GLN A 60 0.11 1.09 8.73
N THR A 61 -0.19 0.07 7.93
CA THR A 61 -0.34 0.19 6.47
C THR A 61 -1.49 1.14 6.12
N SER A 62 -2.64 1.01 6.79
CA SER A 62 -3.80 1.87 6.60
C SER A 62 -3.50 3.32 6.99
N ALA A 63 -2.81 3.55 8.10
CA ALA A 63 -2.42 4.90 8.52
C ALA A 63 -1.47 5.56 7.50
N GLN A 64 -0.52 4.79 6.96
CA GLN A 64 0.40 5.31 5.95
C GLN A 64 -0.29 5.55 4.61
N ALA A 65 -1.20 4.67 4.17
CA ALA A 65 -1.99 4.90 2.97
C ALA A 65 -2.85 6.17 3.08
N ALA A 66 -3.40 6.46 4.26
CA ALA A 66 -4.10 7.72 4.52
C ALA A 66 -3.17 8.95 4.44
N ARG A 67 -1.90 8.83 4.87
CA ARG A 67 -0.88 9.87 4.62
C ARG A 67 -0.66 10.05 3.12
N VAL A 68 -0.43 8.97 2.36
CA VAL A 68 -0.24 9.03 0.90
C VAL A 68 -1.41 9.74 0.22
N ALA A 69 -2.65 9.41 0.60
CA ALA A 69 -3.84 10.07 0.05
C ALA A 69 -3.90 11.58 0.37
N ARG A 70 -3.51 11.98 1.58
CA ARG A 70 -3.50 13.39 1.98
C ARG A 70 -2.44 14.21 1.24
N GLU A 71 -1.24 13.65 1.10
CA GLU A 71 -0.14 14.33 0.41
C GLU A 71 -0.26 14.23 -1.13
N ALA A 72 -1.14 13.37 -1.65
CA ALA A 72 -1.32 13.16 -3.08
C ALA A 72 -1.67 14.47 -3.84
N PRO A 73 -1.01 14.72 -5.00
CA PRO A 73 -1.43 15.76 -5.93
C PRO A 73 -2.88 15.59 -6.39
N LEU A 74 -3.56 16.69 -6.70
CA LEU A 74 -5.00 16.68 -7.07
C LEU A 74 -5.33 15.71 -8.21
N GLU A 75 -4.39 15.51 -9.14
CA GLU A 75 -4.53 14.64 -10.31
C GLU A 75 -4.67 13.15 -9.93
N ILE A 76 -4.05 12.71 -8.83
CA ILE A 76 -4.02 11.30 -8.39
C ILE A 76 -4.69 11.08 -7.03
N ARG A 77 -5.11 12.15 -6.35
CA ARG A 77 -5.69 12.09 -5.00
C ARG A 77 -6.90 11.18 -4.92
N GLY A 78 -7.80 11.22 -5.90
CA GLY A 78 -9.01 10.38 -5.90
C GLY A 78 -8.67 8.88 -5.89
N ASP A 79 -7.64 8.47 -6.63
CA ASP A 79 -7.19 7.08 -6.65
C ASP A 79 -6.48 6.69 -5.33
N ALA A 80 -5.67 7.59 -4.79
CA ALA A 80 -5.03 7.38 -3.49
C ALA A 80 -6.05 7.28 -2.34
N GLU A 81 -7.11 8.08 -2.36
CA GLU A 81 -8.22 8.04 -1.41
C GLU A 81 -8.99 6.71 -1.47
N VAL A 82 -9.22 6.16 -2.67
CA VAL A 82 -9.85 4.83 -2.83
C VAL A 82 -9.00 3.74 -2.18
N VAL A 83 -7.69 3.75 -2.40
CA VAL A 83 -6.77 2.78 -1.79
C VAL A 83 -6.75 2.93 -0.26
N ALA A 84 -6.66 4.16 0.25
CA ALA A 84 -6.68 4.43 1.69
C ALA A 84 -8.01 4.01 2.33
N ALA A 85 -9.14 4.27 1.68
CA ALA A 85 -10.46 3.88 2.16
C ALA A 85 -10.61 2.35 2.19
N PHE A 86 -10.12 1.64 1.18
CA PHE A 86 -10.12 0.18 1.16
C PHE A 86 -9.32 -0.40 2.32
N LEU A 87 -8.09 0.08 2.55
CA LEU A 87 -7.24 -0.39 3.65
C LEU A 87 -7.85 -0.07 5.03
N SER A 88 -8.51 1.08 5.17
CA SER A 88 -9.23 1.43 6.39
C SER A 88 -10.42 0.50 6.63
N ALA A 89 -11.20 0.19 5.59
CA ALA A 89 -12.34 -0.72 5.69
C ALA A 89 -11.88 -2.15 5.99
N LEU A 90 -10.79 -2.61 5.38
CA LEU A 90 -10.22 -3.93 5.64
C LEU A 90 -9.68 -4.03 7.07
N THR A 91 -9.01 -2.99 7.55
CA THR A 91 -8.56 -2.89 8.94
C THR A 91 -9.75 -3.00 9.88
N TYR A 92 -10.83 -2.26 9.63
CA TYR A 92 -12.05 -2.33 10.43
C TYR A 92 -12.69 -3.73 10.43
N ALA A 93 -12.79 -4.37 9.26
CA ALA A 93 -13.35 -5.73 9.15
C ALA A 93 -12.56 -6.75 9.97
N ILE A 94 -11.23 -6.68 9.95
CA ILE A 94 -10.36 -7.55 10.75
C ILE A 94 -10.42 -7.17 12.23
N ASP A 95 -10.53 -5.88 12.55
CA ASP A 95 -10.50 -5.44 13.94
C ASP A 95 -11.80 -5.79 14.69
N THR A 96 -12.91 -5.87 13.97
CA THR A 96 -14.25 -6.15 14.51
C THR A 96 -14.68 -7.61 14.46
N THR A 97 -13.87 -8.49 13.89
CA THR A 97 -14.15 -9.93 13.82
C THR A 97 -13.22 -10.74 14.70
N ASP A 98 -13.72 -11.85 15.24
CA ASP A 98 -12.90 -12.79 16.01
C ASP A 98 -11.89 -13.49 15.08
N PHE A 99 -10.71 -13.79 15.61
CA PHE A 99 -9.70 -14.59 14.90
C PHE A 99 -10.10 -16.06 14.88
N ASP A 100 -10.74 -16.54 15.94
CA ASP A 100 -11.13 -17.95 16.05
C ASP A 100 -12.42 -18.28 15.26
N ASP A 101 -13.14 -17.26 14.74
CA ASP A 101 -14.27 -17.42 13.82
C ASP A 101 -13.87 -17.09 12.37
N ASP A 102 -13.22 -18.07 11.73
CA ASP A 102 -12.75 -17.98 10.34
C ASP A 102 -13.88 -17.61 9.36
N LEU A 103 -15.11 -18.05 9.60
CA LEU A 103 -16.23 -17.84 8.68
C LEU A 103 -16.72 -16.40 8.73
N GLU A 104 -16.95 -15.87 9.94
CA GLU A 104 -17.36 -14.48 10.13
C GLU A 104 -16.31 -13.53 9.55
N ARG A 105 -15.03 -13.77 9.89
CA ARG A 105 -13.91 -12.96 9.41
C ARG A 105 -13.78 -13.00 7.88
N SER A 106 -13.86 -14.19 7.28
CA SER A 106 -13.79 -14.33 5.83
C SER A 106 -14.96 -13.62 5.13
N ALA A 107 -16.16 -13.69 5.70
CA ALA A 107 -17.33 -12.99 5.17
C ALA A 107 -17.17 -11.47 5.26
N ALA A 108 -16.65 -10.94 6.36
CA ALA A 108 -16.39 -9.51 6.52
C ALA A 108 -15.34 -9.00 5.52
N ILE A 109 -14.22 -9.71 5.37
CA ILE A 109 -13.18 -9.37 4.38
C ILE A 109 -13.75 -9.40 2.96
N GLY A 110 -14.53 -10.43 2.62
CA GLY A 110 -15.15 -10.56 1.30
C GLY A 110 -16.14 -9.43 1.01
N ALA A 111 -16.96 -9.04 1.99
CA ALA A 111 -17.88 -7.91 1.87
C ALA A 111 -17.14 -6.60 1.63
N THR A 112 -16.03 -6.35 2.35
CA THR A 112 -15.16 -5.20 2.10
C THR A 112 -14.59 -5.23 0.68
N GLN A 113 -14.08 -6.36 0.20
CA GLN A 113 -13.56 -6.45 -1.17
C GLN A 113 -14.63 -6.14 -2.23
N GLN A 114 -15.85 -6.62 -2.01
CA GLN A 114 -16.97 -6.40 -2.92
C GLN A 114 -17.43 -4.93 -2.97
N GLU A 115 -17.39 -4.21 -1.85
CA GLU A 115 -17.74 -2.78 -1.81
C GLU A 115 -16.84 -1.93 -2.72
N PHE A 116 -15.57 -2.33 -2.89
CA PHE A 116 -14.58 -1.62 -3.69
C PHE A 116 -14.39 -2.23 -5.09
N GLU A 117 -15.18 -3.25 -5.45
CA GLU A 117 -15.12 -3.92 -6.75
C GLU A 117 -15.35 -2.91 -7.88
N GLY A 118 -14.58 -3.06 -8.96
CA GLY A 118 -14.65 -2.18 -10.13
C GLY A 118 -13.95 -0.82 -9.98
N ARG A 119 -13.47 -0.45 -8.78
CA ARG A 119 -12.71 0.80 -8.56
C ARG A 119 -11.29 0.54 -8.06
N LEU A 120 -11.12 -0.38 -7.11
CA LEU A 120 -9.84 -0.60 -6.44
C LEU A 120 -8.70 -0.94 -7.42
N SER A 121 -8.93 -1.86 -8.34
CA SER A 121 -7.90 -2.29 -9.29
C SER A 121 -7.45 -1.16 -10.22
N GLU A 122 -8.38 -0.31 -10.67
CA GLU A 122 -8.05 0.83 -11.52
C GLU A 122 -7.28 1.89 -10.72
N SER A 123 -7.74 2.20 -9.52
CA SER A 123 -7.05 3.18 -8.65
C SER A 123 -5.63 2.74 -8.26
N VAL A 124 -5.41 1.46 -7.95
CA VAL A 124 -4.06 0.93 -7.72
C VAL A 124 -3.18 1.03 -8.96
N ALA A 125 -3.72 0.72 -10.15
CA ALA A 125 -2.98 0.82 -11.41
C ALA A 125 -2.61 2.28 -11.75
N ASN A 126 -3.55 3.21 -11.58
CA ASN A 126 -3.31 4.64 -11.81
C ASN A 126 -2.28 5.18 -10.82
N LEU A 127 -2.44 4.89 -9.52
CA LEU A 127 -1.54 5.36 -8.47
C LEU A 127 -0.13 4.83 -8.68
N SER A 128 0.02 3.53 -8.94
CA SER A 128 1.33 2.92 -9.20
C SER A 128 1.99 3.50 -10.47
N SER A 129 1.22 3.73 -11.53
CA SER A 129 1.73 4.35 -12.76
C SER A 129 2.15 5.80 -12.56
N TYR A 130 1.44 6.55 -11.71
CA TYR A 130 1.80 7.92 -11.34
C TYR A 130 3.09 7.93 -10.52
N VAL A 131 3.15 7.10 -9.47
CA VAL A 131 4.35 6.94 -8.62
C VAL A 131 5.58 6.59 -9.45
N ALA A 132 5.46 5.64 -10.39
CA ALA A 132 6.57 5.24 -11.25
C ALA A 132 7.10 6.40 -12.12
N ARG A 133 6.23 7.32 -12.54
CA ARG A 133 6.61 8.48 -13.37
C ARG A 133 7.16 9.65 -12.54
N THR A 134 6.63 9.87 -11.35
CA THR A 134 6.90 11.08 -10.55
C THR A 134 7.95 10.84 -9.45
N CYS A 135 7.97 9.66 -8.86
CA CYS A 135 8.81 9.35 -7.71
C CYS A 135 10.03 8.47 -8.04
N SER A 136 10.18 8.00 -9.29
CA SER A 136 11.41 7.32 -9.71
C SER A 136 12.48 8.35 -10.07
N PRO A 137 13.75 8.15 -9.66
CA PRO A 137 14.83 9.02 -10.10
C PRO A 137 14.97 8.93 -11.63
N ALA A 138 15.17 10.08 -12.29
CA ALA A 138 15.51 10.11 -13.70
C ALA A 138 16.80 9.29 -13.93
N PRO A 139 16.91 8.52 -15.03
CA PRO A 139 18.15 7.83 -15.36
C PRO A 139 19.25 8.89 -15.56
N ASN A 140 20.33 8.76 -14.78
CA ASN A 140 21.55 9.54 -14.93
C ASN A 140 22.26 9.19 -16.25
#